data_AF-A0A964LRA4-F1
#
_entry.id   AF-A0A964LRA4-F1
#
_cell.length_a   1.000
_cell.length_b   1.000
_cell.length_c   1.000
_cell.angle_alpha   90.00
_cell.angle_beta   90.00
_cell.angle_gamma   90.00
#
_symmetry.space_group_name_H-M   'P 1'
#
loop_
_entity.id
_entity.type
_entity.pdbx_description
1 polymer ?
#
loop_
_entity_poly.entity_id
_entity_poly.type
_entity_poly.pdbx_seq_one_letter_code
_entity_poly.pdbx_strand_id
1 'polypeptide(L)'
;MLDPLIFRLIAMLFALLLIMAGAHKLGDRLRFQGILSNYQILPEHLVGLVSRIVPVVEILIGLGWVFAWRIELVSAATAALLMAYALAMGINLLRGRSYIDCGCGFNSVRTKHANGDIQQLSMWLVFRNLALIALAILANSGITPRSFAAVDYFSIIAATLALVFAYSAFNQLLVNHNAINSWRKPLLLRAQAGKHND
;
A
#
# COMPACT_ATOMS: atom_id res chain seq x y z
N MET A 1 1.01 25.76 7.90
CA MET A 1 1.73 26.11 6.67
C MET A 1 2.96 25.23 6.55
N LEU A 2 3.10 24.53 5.43
CA LEU A 2 4.19 23.62 5.12
C LEU A 2 5.24 24.31 4.24
N ASP A 3 6.50 23.95 4.45
CA ASP A 3 7.58 24.30 3.53
C ASP A 3 7.30 23.69 2.13
N PRO A 4 7.48 24.44 1.03
CA PRO A 4 7.28 23.95 -0.33
C PRO A 4 8.05 22.67 -0.66
N LEU A 5 9.23 22.48 -0.06
CA LEU A 5 10.03 21.26 -0.18
C LEU A 5 9.28 20.06 0.39
N ILE A 6 8.81 20.19 1.64
CA ILE A 6 8.08 19.13 2.35
C ILE A 6 6.79 18.80 1.60
N PHE A 7 6.08 19.82 1.13
CA PHE A 7 4.88 19.63 0.31
C PHE A 7 5.17 18.80 -0.95
N ARG A 8 6.22 19.16 -1.72
CA ARG A 8 6.58 18.39 -2.93
C ARG A 8 7.01 16.96 -2.62
N LEU A 9 7.71 16.73 -1.52
CA LEU A 9 8.07 15.38 -1.10
C LEU A 9 6.82 14.52 -0.82
N ILE A 10 5.86 15.08 -0.09
CA ILE A 10 4.57 14.43 0.19
C ILE A 10 3.83 14.15 -1.12
N ALA A 11 3.78 15.13 -2.04
CA ALA A 11 3.13 14.98 -3.33
C ALA A 11 3.77 13.86 -4.17
N MET A 12 5.11 13.82 -4.25
CA MET A 12 5.83 12.78 -4.99
C MET A 12 5.64 11.39 -4.35
N LEU A 13 5.63 11.32 -3.02
CA LEU A 13 5.35 10.07 -2.30
C LEU A 13 3.96 9.52 -2.66
N PHE A 14 2.91 10.36 -2.60
CA PHE A 14 1.55 9.93 -2.94
C PHE A 14 1.37 9.64 -4.42
N ALA A 15 1.94 10.47 -5.30
CA ALA A 15 1.93 10.25 -6.74
C ALA A 15 2.52 8.88 -7.08
N LEU A 16 3.73 8.61 -6.57
CA LEU A 16 4.42 7.36 -6.82
C LEU A 16 3.62 6.18 -6.26
N LEU A 17 3.16 6.26 -5.01
CA LEU A 17 2.39 5.20 -4.35
C LEU A 17 1.11 4.86 -5.13
N LEU A 18 0.31 5.86 -5.51
CA LEU A 18 -1.00 5.67 -6.13
C LEU A 18 -0.89 5.26 -7.60
N ILE A 19 -0.01 5.91 -8.38
CA ILE A 19 0.19 5.56 -9.80
C ILE A 19 0.71 4.13 -9.90
N MET A 20 1.70 3.77 -9.07
CA MET A 20 2.24 2.42 -9.06
C MET A 20 1.20 1.37 -8.64
N ALA A 21 0.43 1.64 -7.58
CA ALA A 21 -0.61 0.73 -7.11
C ALA A 21 -1.70 0.53 -8.18
N GLY A 22 -2.16 1.61 -8.81
CA GLY A 22 -3.16 1.54 -9.87
C GLY A 22 -2.64 0.84 -11.12
N ALA A 23 -1.42 1.14 -11.57
CA ALA A 23 -0.80 0.48 -12.72
C ALA A 23 -0.66 -1.04 -12.50
N HIS A 24 -0.24 -1.45 -11.29
CA HIS A 24 -0.12 -2.86 -10.93
C HIS A 24 -1.47 -3.58 -10.96
N LYS A 25 -2.53 -2.96 -10.42
CA LYS A 25 -3.88 -3.53 -10.42
C LYS A 25 -4.52 -3.58 -11.81
N LEU A 26 -4.16 -2.65 -12.70
CA LEU A 26 -4.56 -2.72 -14.11
C LEU A 26 -3.84 -3.84 -14.86
N GLY A 27 -2.56 -4.07 -14.55
CA GLY A 27 -1.75 -5.14 -15.15
C GLY A 27 -2.25 -6.55 -14.81
N ASP A 28 -2.73 -6.78 -13.58
CA ASP A 28 -3.31 -8.06 -13.15
C ASP A 28 -4.69 -7.89 -12.50
N ARG A 29 -5.64 -7.45 -13.34
CA ARG A 29 -7.01 -7.12 -12.89
C ARG A 29 -7.77 -8.33 -12.35
N LEU A 30 -7.59 -9.51 -12.95
CA LEU A 30 -8.28 -10.74 -12.52
C LEU A 30 -7.89 -11.09 -11.08
N ARG A 31 -6.60 -10.96 -10.75
CA ARG A 31 -6.13 -11.14 -9.39
C ARG A 31 -6.70 -10.10 -8.44
N PHE A 32 -6.70 -8.81 -8.82
CA PHE A 32 -7.27 -7.77 -7.96
C PHE A 32 -8.78 -7.98 -7.71
N GLN A 33 -9.51 -8.45 -8.73
CA GLN A 33 -10.91 -8.84 -8.58
C GLN A 33 -11.09 -10.00 -7.58
N GLY A 34 -10.23 -11.02 -7.65
CA GLY A 34 -10.23 -12.14 -6.69
C GLY A 34 -9.88 -11.71 -5.27
N ILE A 35 -8.98 -10.73 -5.11
CA ILE A 35 -8.71 -10.10 -3.82
C ILE A 35 -9.98 -9.41 -3.31
N LEU A 36 -10.61 -8.55 -4.12
CA LEU A 36 -11.83 -7.84 -3.73
C LEU A 36 -12.99 -8.78 -3.36
N SER A 37 -13.19 -9.89 -4.08
CA SER A 37 -14.22 -10.88 -3.72
C SER A 37 -13.93 -11.53 -2.36
N ASN A 38 -12.65 -11.80 -2.06
CA ASN A 38 -12.26 -12.41 -0.78
C ASN A 38 -12.50 -11.49 0.42
N TYR A 39 -12.51 -10.17 0.23
CA TYR A 39 -12.88 -9.24 1.30
C TYR A 39 -14.35 -9.41 1.74
N GLN A 40 -15.24 -9.95 0.91
CA GLN A 40 -16.67 -10.17 1.20
C GLN A 40 -17.35 -8.93 1.83
N ILE A 41 -16.98 -7.74 1.35
CA ILE A 41 -17.60 -6.46 1.73
C ILE A 41 -18.58 -6.03 0.64
N LEU A 42 -18.24 -6.26 -0.63
CA LEU A 42 -19.07 -5.89 -1.77
C LEU A 42 -19.88 -7.08 -2.27
N PRO A 43 -21.10 -6.85 -2.78
CA PRO A 43 -21.86 -7.88 -3.46
C PRO A 43 -21.16 -8.27 -4.77
N GLU A 44 -21.27 -9.54 -5.17
CA GLU A 44 -20.48 -10.13 -6.27
C GLU A 44 -20.60 -9.37 -7.60
N HIS A 45 -21.80 -8.84 -7.90
CA HIS A 45 -22.04 -8.08 -9.13
C HIS A 45 -21.28 -6.74 -9.18
N LEU A 46 -20.93 -6.14 -8.02
CA LEU A 46 -20.15 -4.89 -7.96
C LEU A 46 -18.64 -5.13 -8.00
N VAL A 47 -18.17 -6.33 -7.64
CA VAL A 47 -16.72 -6.63 -7.54
C VAL A 47 -16.02 -6.38 -8.88
N GLY A 48 -16.62 -6.79 -9.99
CA GLY A 48 -16.06 -6.57 -11.33
C GLY A 48 -16.01 -5.10 -11.77
N LEU A 49 -16.96 -4.27 -11.30
CA LEU A 49 -16.98 -2.84 -11.59
C LEU A 49 -15.93 -2.11 -10.74
N VAL A 50 -15.91 -2.37 -9.43
CA VAL A 50 -14.97 -1.77 -8.48
C VAL A 50 -13.53 -2.16 -8.80
N SER A 51 -13.28 -3.40 -9.27
CA SER A 51 -11.95 -3.82 -9.73
C SER A 51 -11.41 -3.01 -10.90
N ARG A 52 -12.29 -2.34 -11.68
CA ARG A 52 -11.91 -1.46 -12.80
C ARG A 52 -11.80 -0.01 -12.37
N ILE A 53 -12.75 0.48 -11.57
CA ILE A 53 -12.82 1.90 -11.19
C ILE A 53 -11.68 2.26 -10.25
N VAL A 54 -11.42 1.43 -9.23
CA VAL A 54 -10.45 1.77 -8.18
C VAL A 54 -9.04 2.02 -8.73
N PRO A 55 -8.47 1.17 -9.61
CA PRO A 55 -7.14 1.43 -10.17
C PRO A 55 -7.07 2.71 -11.01
N VAL A 56 -8.15 3.05 -11.72
CA VAL A 56 -8.22 4.29 -12.51
C VAL A 56 -8.26 5.50 -11.58
N VAL A 57 -9.08 5.46 -10.53
CA VAL A 57 -9.16 6.51 -9.51
C VAL A 57 -7.80 6.71 -8.83
N GLU A 58 -7.08 5.63 -8.51
CA GLU A 58 -5.72 5.70 -7.95
C GLU A 58 -4.77 6.48 -8.86
N ILE A 59 -4.72 6.14 -10.15
CA ILE A 59 -3.85 6.82 -11.11
C ILE A 59 -4.25 8.29 -11.25
N LEU A 60 -5.54 8.60 -11.34
CA LEU A 60 -6.03 9.97 -11.47
C LEU A 60 -5.67 10.84 -10.26
N ILE A 61 -5.84 10.32 -9.04
CA ILE A 61 -5.44 11.03 -7.82
C ILE A 61 -3.92 11.21 -7.78
N GLY A 62 -3.16 10.17 -8.17
CA GLY A 62 -1.71 10.25 -8.25
C GLY A 62 -1.21 11.30 -9.26
N LEU A 63 -1.84 11.39 -10.44
CA LEU A 63 -1.57 12.46 -11.41
C LEU A 63 -1.97 13.83 -10.86
N GLY A 64 -3.06 13.92 -10.10
CA GLY A 64 -3.46 15.14 -9.40
C GLY A 64 -2.36 15.68 -8.47
N TRP A 65 -1.65 14.79 -7.77
CA TRP A 65 -0.48 15.17 -6.96
C TRP A 65 0.71 15.64 -7.82
N VAL A 66 0.99 14.97 -8.94
CA VAL A 66 2.08 15.37 -9.87
C VAL A 66 1.88 16.79 -10.40
N PHE A 67 0.65 17.10 -10.84
CA PHE A 67 0.32 18.39 -11.42
C PHE A 67 -0.08 19.45 -10.39
N ALA A 68 -0.09 19.12 -9.10
CA ALA A 68 -0.58 19.97 -8.03
C ALA A 68 -1.99 20.54 -8.32
N TRP A 69 -2.84 19.74 -8.98
CA TRP A 69 -4.17 20.18 -9.42
C TRP A 69 -5.14 20.18 -8.24
N ARG A 70 -5.66 21.36 -7.85
CA ARG A 70 -6.66 21.49 -6.75
C ARG A 70 -6.28 20.63 -5.53
N ILE A 71 -5.12 20.95 -4.93
CA ILE A 71 -4.48 20.14 -3.87
C ILE A 71 -5.46 19.77 -2.75
N GLU A 72 -6.35 20.66 -2.34
CA GLU A 72 -7.35 20.39 -1.29
C GLU A 72 -8.24 19.20 -1.65
N LEU A 73 -8.67 19.14 -2.91
CA LEU A 73 -9.54 18.10 -3.47
C LEU A 73 -8.77 16.79 -3.65
N VAL A 74 -7.54 16.86 -4.15
CA VAL A 74 -6.65 15.69 -4.34
C VAL A 74 -6.26 15.08 -2.99
N SER A 75 -5.94 15.92 -2.00
CA SER A 75 -5.65 15.50 -0.62
C SER A 75 -6.87 14.81 0.01
N ALA A 76 -8.05 15.44 -0.07
CA ALA A 76 -9.29 14.85 0.46
C ALA A 76 -9.63 13.52 -0.21
N ALA A 77 -9.50 13.43 -1.54
CA ALA A 77 -9.71 12.19 -2.29
C ALA A 77 -8.71 11.09 -1.88
N THR A 78 -7.45 11.45 -1.68
CA THR A 78 -6.39 10.53 -1.20
C THR A 78 -6.73 9.98 0.18
N ALA A 79 -7.10 10.86 1.12
CA ALA A 79 -7.47 10.48 2.47
C ALA A 79 -8.71 9.56 2.48
N ALA A 80 -9.74 9.90 1.70
CA ALA A 80 -10.95 9.08 1.57
C ALA A 80 -10.64 7.68 1.01
N LEU A 81 -9.82 7.60 -0.03
CA LEU A 81 -9.42 6.32 -0.63
C LEU A 81 -8.62 5.46 0.35
N LEU A 82 -7.62 6.04 1.03
CA LEU A 82 -6.83 5.33 2.04
C LEU A 82 -7.67 4.88 3.23
N MET A 83 -8.67 5.67 3.62
CA MET A 83 -9.62 5.33 4.68
C MET A 83 -10.51 4.17 4.26
N ALA A 84 -11.03 4.16 3.03
CA ALA A 84 -11.78 3.03 2.49
C ALA A 84 -10.94 1.74 2.52
N TYR A 85 -9.67 1.80 2.12
CA TYR A 85 -8.74 0.67 2.24
C TYR A 85 -8.52 0.25 3.70
N ALA A 86 -8.28 1.19 4.60
CA ALA A 86 -8.05 0.91 6.02
C ALA A 86 -9.27 0.25 6.68
N LEU A 87 -10.48 0.74 6.38
CA LEU A 87 -11.74 0.16 6.86
C LEU A 87 -11.95 -1.24 6.29
N ALA A 88 -11.74 -1.44 4.99
CA ALA A 88 -11.87 -2.74 4.35
C ALA A 88 -10.92 -3.78 4.98
N MET A 89 -9.68 -3.37 5.26
CA MET A 89 -8.70 -4.21 5.96
C MET A 89 -9.09 -4.45 7.42
N GLY A 90 -9.51 -3.42 8.14
CA GLY A 90 -9.91 -3.50 9.56
C GLY A 90 -11.11 -4.42 9.77
N ILE A 91 -12.14 -4.33 8.93
CA ILE A 91 -13.31 -5.21 8.98
C ILE A 91 -12.90 -6.67 8.79
N ASN A 92 -12.00 -6.96 7.85
CA ASN A 92 -11.53 -8.32 7.61
C ASN A 92 -10.64 -8.85 8.75
N LEU A 93 -9.81 -8.00 9.35
CA LEU A 93 -9.04 -8.35 10.54
C LEU A 93 -9.94 -8.68 11.75
N LEU A 94 -10.99 -7.88 11.99
CA LEU A 94 -11.98 -8.14 13.04
C LEU A 94 -12.76 -9.45 12.81
N ARG A 95 -12.93 -9.86 11.55
CA ARG A 95 -13.53 -11.15 11.17
C ARG A 95 -12.54 -12.33 11.28
N GLY A 96 -11.33 -12.12 11.81
CA GLY A 96 -10.30 -13.15 11.93
C GLY A 96 -9.67 -13.56 10.60
N ARG A 97 -9.94 -12.82 9.51
CA ARG A 97 -9.43 -13.11 8.16
C ARG A 97 -8.15 -12.35 7.90
N SER A 98 -7.06 -12.83 8.48
CA SER A 98 -5.71 -12.30 8.25
C SER A 98 -5.05 -12.85 6.98
N TYR A 99 -5.62 -13.87 6.33
CA TYR A 99 -5.08 -14.50 5.12
C TYR A 99 -5.65 -13.89 3.84
N ILE A 100 -5.51 -12.57 3.65
CA ILE A 100 -5.95 -11.89 2.42
C ILE A 100 -4.82 -10.97 1.95
N ASP A 101 -4.51 -10.96 0.66
CA ASP A 101 -3.50 -10.08 0.06
C ASP A 101 -4.06 -8.65 -0.01
N CYS A 102 -3.29 -7.66 0.48
CA CYS A 102 -3.68 -6.25 0.42
C CYS A 102 -3.68 -5.65 -1.00
N GLY A 103 -3.18 -6.38 -2.01
CA GLY A 103 -3.21 -5.98 -3.42
C GLY A 103 -2.39 -4.73 -3.77
N CYS A 104 -1.68 -4.15 -2.80
CA CYS A 104 -0.88 -2.93 -2.94
C CYS A 104 0.64 -3.22 -3.01
N GLY A 105 1.07 -4.48 -2.94
CA GLY A 105 2.47 -4.87 -2.87
C GLY A 105 3.08 -5.28 -4.21
N PHE A 106 4.21 -4.67 -4.56
CA PHE A 106 5.06 -4.99 -5.73
C PHE A 106 5.54 -6.45 -5.81
N ASN A 107 5.68 -7.12 -4.67
CA ASN A 107 6.24 -8.49 -4.60
C ASN A 107 5.22 -9.60 -4.80
N SER A 108 4.01 -9.26 -5.22
CA SER A 108 3.00 -10.22 -5.64
C SER A 108 3.37 -10.93 -6.96
N VAL A 109 4.32 -10.39 -7.74
CA VAL A 109 4.70 -10.86 -9.08
C VAL A 109 5.60 -12.11 -9.08
N ARG A 110 6.23 -12.50 -7.95
CA ARG A 110 7.25 -13.58 -7.97
C ARG A 110 7.03 -14.82 -7.11
N THR A 111 6.02 -14.89 -6.27
CA THR A 111 5.74 -16.11 -5.50
C THR A 111 4.55 -16.86 -6.08
N LYS A 112 4.78 -17.49 -7.23
CA LYS A 112 4.04 -18.71 -7.62
C LYS A 112 4.56 -19.85 -6.73
N HIS A 113 4.40 -19.75 -5.42
CA HIS A 113 4.73 -20.85 -4.53
C HIS A 113 3.58 -21.86 -4.60
N ALA A 114 3.93 -23.12 -4.87
CA ALA A 114 3.02 -24.24 -5.12
C ALA A 114 2.17 -24.69 -3.91
N ASN A 115 2.08 -23.87 -2.86
CA ASN A 115 1.15 -23.99 -1.74
C ASN A 115 0.70 -22.57 -1.40
N GLY A 116 -0.61 -22.32 -1.40
CA GLY A 116 -1.22 -20.98 -1.42
C GLY A 116 -0.99 -20.14 -0.16
N ASP A 117 0.24 -19.67 0.06
CA ASP A 117 0.57 -18.70 1.09
C ASP A 117 0.11 -17.30 0.65
N ILE A 118 -1.13 -17.01 1.02
CA ILE A 118 -1.75 -15.70 0.91
C ILE A 118 -0.98 -14.74 1.82
N GLN A 119 -0.40 -13.67 1.25
CA GLN A 119 0.27 -12.60 2.00
C GLN A 119 -0.64 -12.15 3.16
N GLN A 120 -0.17 -12.24 4.40
CA GLN A 120 -1.00 -11.95 5.56
C GLN A 120 -1.29 -10.46 5.70
N LEU A 121 -2.58 -10.11 5.81
CA LEU A 121 -3.03 -8.80 6.28
C LEU A 121 -2.52 -8.62 7.71
N SER A 122 -1.67 -7.62 7.92
CA SER A 122 -1.11 -7.29 9.25
C SER A 122 -1.69 -5.98 9.75
N MET A 123 -1.82 -5.84 11.08
CA MET A 123 -2.24 -4.57 11.71
C MET A 123 -1.31 -3.40 11.34
N TRP A 124 -0.06 -3.69 10.99
CA TRP A 124 0.89 -2.69 10.48
C TRP A 124 0.41 -1.97 9.22
N LEU A 125 -0.29 -2.67 8.32
CA LEU A 125 -0.82 -2.06 7.09
C LEU A 125 -1.91 -1.03 7.39
N VAL A 126 -2.75 -1.29 8.40
CA VAL A 126 -3.78 -0.34 8.86
C VAL A 126 -3.11 0.89 9.46
N PHE A 127 -2.13 0.70 10.35
CA PHE A 127 -1.40 1.81 10.96
C PHE A 127 -0.66 2.67 9.91
N ARG A 128 -0.01 2.03 8.94
CA ARG A 128 0.62 2.72 7.80
C ARG A 128 -0.38 3.58 7.05
N ASN A 129 -1.56 3.06 6.72
CA ASN A 129 -2.58 3.84 6.01
C ASN A 129 -3.12 5.00 6.87
N LEU A 130 -3.29 4.81 8.18
CA LEU A 130 -3.66 5.90 9.10
C LEU A 130 -2.61 7.01 9.13
N ALA A 131 -1.32 6.66 9.18
CA ALA A 131 -0.23 7.63 9.11
C ALA A 131 -0.22 8.38 7.77
N LEU A 132 -0.45 7.68 6.66
CA LEU A 132 -0.59 8.30 5.34
C LEU A 132 -1.80 9.23 5.24
N ILE A 133 -2.94 8.89 5.86
CA ILE A 133 -4.11 9.78 5.93
C ILE A 133 -3.77 11.07 6.66
N ALA A 134 -3.07 10.98 7.80
CA ALA A 134 -2.62 12.16 8.55
C ALA A 134 -1.70 13.06 7.71
N LEU A 135 -0.76 12.47 6.95
CA LEU A 135 0.11 13.20 6.03
C LEU A 135 -0.66 13.89 4.90
N ALA A 136 -1.67 13.22 4.32
CA ALA A 136 -2.52 13.82 3.30
C ALA A 136 -3.27 15.04 3.86
N ILE A 137 -3.85 14.93 5.05
CA ILE A 137 -4.57 16.03 5.72
C ILE A 137 -3.61 17.19 6.04
N LEU A 138 -2.39 16.89 6.50
CA LEU A 138 -1.38 17.90 6.81
C LEU A 138 -1.00 18.73 5.57
N ALA A 139 -1.00 18.12 4.38
CA ALA A 139 -0.75 18.79 3.11
C ALA A 139 -1.77 19.90 2.80
N ASN A 140 -2.94 19.89 3.45
CA ASN A 140 -3.98 20.91 3.31
C ASN A 140 -3.71 22.19 4.12
N SER A 141 -2.68 22.23 4.96
CA SER A 141 -2.40 23.33 5.89
C SER A 141 -1.76 24.60 5.26
N GLY A 142 -1.83 24.72 3.93
CA GLY A 142 -1.29 25.84 3.14
C GLY A 142 0.23 25.78 2.93
N ILE A 143 0.73 26.37 1.84
CA ILE A 143 2.15 26.39 1.47
C ILE A 143 2.77 27.73 1.91
N THR A 144 3.94 27.70 2.57
CA THR A 144 4.66 28.94 2.87
C THR A 144 5.27 29.52 1.58
N PRO A 145 5.14 30.84 1.33
CA PRO A 145 5.74 31.47 0.17
C PRO A 145 7.27 31.58 0.37
N ARG A 146 8.00 30.55 -0.07
CA ARG A 146 9.46 30.48 -0.05
C ARG A 146 9.98 30.24 -1.47
N SER A 147 11.07 30.91 -1.85
CA SER A 147 11.75 30.69 -3.13
C SER A 147 12.44 29.34 -3.18
N PHE A 148 12.25 28.58 -4.27
CA PHE A 148 12.96 27.32 -4.52
C PHE A 148 14.42 27.58 -4.87
N ALA A 149 15.35 27.04 -4.09
CA ALA A 149 16.78 27.01 -4.38
C ALA A 149 17.15 25.73 -5.16
N ALA A 150 18.31 25.73 -5.85
CA ALA A 150 18.81 24.54 -6.55
C ALA A 150 19.04 23.34 -5.60
N VAL A 151 19.40 23.62 -4.35
CA VAL A 151 19.53 22.62 -3.28
C VAL A 151 18.21 21.89 -3.03
N ASP A 152 17.07 22.57 -3.15
CA ASP A 152 15.75 21.97 -2.89
C ASP A 152 15.42 20.90 -3.93
N TYR A 153 15.80 21.09 -5.21
CA TYR A 153 15.63 20.08 -6.26
C TYR A 153 16.51 18.84 -6.01
N PHE A 154 17.76 19.05 -5.61
CA PHE A 154 18.67 17.95 -5.26
C PHE A 154 18.13 17.15 -4.06
N SER A 155 17.68 17.84 -3.02
CA SER A 155 17.08 17.22 -1.84
C SER A 155 15.82 16.43 -2.19
N ILE A 156 14.97 16.90 -3.12
CA ILE A 156 13.79 16.16 -3.57
C ILE A 156 14.18 14.85 -4.26
N ILE A 157 15.12 14.90 -5.20
CA ILE A 157 15.57 13.70 -5.94
C ILE A 157 16.20 12.71 -4.96
N ALA A 158 17.11 13.16 -4.11
CA ALA A 158 17.79 12.33 -3.13
C ALA A 158 16.81 11.68 -2.13
N ALA A 159 15.87 12.45 -1.60
CA ALA A 159 14.87 11.94 -0.66
C ALA A 159 13.89 10.97 -1.33
N THR A 160 13.48 11.23 -2.59
CA THR A 160 12.62 10.31 -3.35
C THR A 160 13.33 8.99 -3.59
N LEU A 161 14.59 9.02 -4.02
CA LEU A 161 15.40 7.80 -4.20
C LEU A 161 15.58 7.05 -2.88
N ALA A 162 15.90 7.76 -1.79
CA ALA A 162 16.03 7.16 -0.47
C ALA A 162 14.73 6.49 -0.01
N LEU A 163 13.57 7.12 -0.22
CA LEU A 163 12.26 6.55 0.09
C LEU A 163 11.97 5.29 -0.72
N VAL A 164 12.29 5.29 -2.02
CA VAL A 164 12.14 4.11 -2.89
C VAL A 164 13.03 2.97 -2.41
N PHE A 165 14.30 3.24 -2.11
CA PHE A 165 15.22 2.22 -1.60
C PHE A 165 14.80 1.69 -0.25
N ALA A 166 14.39 2.56 0.68
CA ALA A 166 13.91 2.15 1.99
C ALA A 166 12.64 1.29 1.88
N TYR A 167 11.69 1.66 1.03
CA TYR A 167 10.49 0.89 0.76
C TYR A 167 10.82 -0.49 0.15
N SER A 168 11.74 -0.53 -0.82
CA SER A 168 12.21 -1.79 -1.42
C SER A 168 12.91 -2.69 -0.41
N ALA A 169 13.79 -2.12 0.43
CA ALA A 169 14.51 -2.87 1.45
C ALA A 169 13.55 -3.45 2.51
N PHE A 170 12.59 -2.64 2.97
CA PHE A 170 11.57 -3.10 3.91
C PHE A 170 10.70 -4.22 3.32
N ASN A 171 10.27 -4.09 2.06
CA ASN A 171 9.54 -5.14 1.38
C ASN A 171 10.37 -6.42 1.22
N GLN A 172 11.66 -6.30 0.91
CA GLN A 172 12.54 -7.45 0.81
C GLN A 172 12.73 -8.15 2.16
N LEU A 173 12.84 -7.39 3.25
CA LEU A 173 12.94 -7.94 4.60
C LEU A 173 11.68 -8.74 4.98
N LEU A 174 10.49 -8.21 4.68
CA LEU A 174 9.23 -8.92 4.91
C LEU A 174 9.15 -10.23 4.12
N VAL A 175 9.57 -10.22 2.85
CA VAL A 175 9.62 -11.43 2.03
C VAL A 175 10.59 -12.46 2.62
N ASN A 176 11.79 -12.03 3.02
CA ASN A 176 12.78 -12.91 3.63
C ASN A 176 12.25 -13.51 4.95
N HIS A 177 11.60 -12.70 5.78
CA HIS A 177 11.00 -13.16 7.04
C HIS A 177 9.92 -14.22 6.80
N ASN A 178 9.04 -14.01 5.82
CA ASN A 178 8.01 -14.96 5.44
C ASN A 178 8.61 -16.27 4.91
N ALA A 179 9.65 -16.19 4.06
CA ALA A 179 10.35 -17.36 3.54
C ALA A 179 10.97 -18.22 4.67
N ILE A 180 11.66 -17.59 5.62
CA ILE A 180 12.27 -18.30 6.76
C ILE A 180 11.19 -18.97 7.63
N ASN A 181 10.08 -18.28 7.88
CA ASN A 181 8.98 -18.83 8.67
C ASN A 181 8.30 -20.03 7.99
N SER A 182 8.23 -20.04 6.66
CA SER A 182 7.69 -21.16 5.89
C SER A 182 8.49 -22.45 6.09
N TRP A 183 9.81 -22.35 6.29
CA TRP A 183 10.68 -23.49 6.56
C TRP A 183 10.69 -23.90 8.04
N ARG A 184 10.60 -22.92 8.95
CA ARG A 184 10.64 -23.17 10.40
C ARG A 184 9.40 -23.90 10.92
N LYS A 185 8.20 -23.50 10.50
CA LYS A 185 6.94 -24.09 11.04
C LYS A 185 6.86 -25.61 10.86
N PRO A 186 7.12 -26.19 9.67
CA PRO A 186 7.10 -27.64 9.49
C PRO A 186 8.14 -28.38 10.34
N LEU A 187 9.34 -27.81 10.48
CA LEU A 187 10.42 -28.40 11.29
C LEU A 187 10.04 -28.44 12.78
N LEU A 188 9.43 -27.38 13.30
CA LEU A 188 8.95 -27.32 14.67
C LEU A 188 7.82 -28.31 14.92
N LEU A 189 6.88 -28.46 13.98
CA LEU A 189 5.79 -29.44 14.07
C LEU A 189 6.32 -30.88 14.07
N ARG A 190 7.32 -31.20 13.23
CA ARG A 190 7.98 -32.51 13.23
C ARG A 190 8.72 -32.79 14.55
N ALA A 191 9.43 -31.80 15.09
CA ALA A 191 10.13 -31.93 16.37
C ALA A 191 9.17 -32.12 17.56
N GLN A 192 7.98 -31.50 17.52
CA GLN A 192 6.94 -31.68 18.52
C GLN A 192 6.23 -33.03 18.41
N ALA A 193 5.96 -33.50 17.18
CA ALA A 193 5.36 -34.81 16.94
C ALA A 193 6.27 -35.97 17.41
N GLY A 194 7.60 -35.83 17.24
CA GLY A 194 8.57 -36.81 17.74
C GLY A 194 8.60 -36.95 19.27
N LYS A 195 8.33 -35.86 20.01
CA LYS A 195 8.33 -35.85 21.48
C LYS A 195 7.09 -36.48 22.14
N HIS A 196 6.02 -36.73 21.39
CA HIS A 196 4.78 -37.31 21.91
C HIS A 196 4.68 -38.83 21.71
N ASN A 197 5.60 -39.43 20.96
CA ASN A 197 5.63 -40.87 20.66
C ASN A 197 6.67 -41.66 21.50
N ASP A 198 7.39 -40.98 22.39
CA ASP A 198 8.33 -41.55 23.37
C ASP A 198 7.74 -41.41 24.79
#